data_AF-A0A319CXJ1-F1
#
_entry.id   AF-A0A319CXJ1-F1
#
_cell.length_a   1.000
_cell.length_b   1.000
_cell.length_c   1.000
_cell.angle_alpha   90.00
_cell.angle_beta   90.00
_cell.angle_gamma   90.00
#
_symmetry.space_group_name_H-M   'P 1'
#
loop_
_entity.id
_entity.type
_entity.pdbx_description
1 polymer ?
#
loop_
_entity_poly.entity_id
_entity_poly.type
_entity_poly.pdbx_seq_one_letter_code
_entity_poly.pdbx_strand_id
1 'polypeptide(L)' 'HDHPSHLPLSRYRQLAPSASVRVSPLCLGVMTFGQAHEARFGSITKETTFSILDAYYAAG' A
#
# COMPACT_ATOMS: atom_id res chain seq x y z
N HIS A 1 -22.43 0.72 20.96
CA HIS A 1 -21.31 -0.24 20.86
C HIS A 1 -20.33 0.35 19.86
N ASP A 2 -19.37 1.09 20.36
CA ASP A 2 -18.40 1.86 19.58
C ASP A 2 -17.17 0.97 19.36
N HIS A 3 -16.97 0.50 18.13
CA HIS A 3 -15.86 -0.39 17.76
C HIS A 3 -14.66 0.45 17.31
N PRO A 4 -13.45 0.27 17.86
CA PRO A 4 -12.27 0.93 17.32
C PRO A 4 -11.80 0.12 16.11
N SER A 5 -12.09 0.53 14.87
CA SER A 5 -11.48 -0.14 13.71
C SER A 5 -11.54 0.70 12.43
N HIS A 6 -10.88 1.85 12.43
CA HIS A 6 -10.88 2.75 11.28
C HIS A 6 -9.45 3.14 10.86
N LEU A 7 -8.55 2.18 10.63
CA LEU A 7 -7.42 2.51 9.73
C LEU A 7 -7.95 2.47 8.28
N PRO A 8 -7.54 3.43 7.42
CA PRO A 8 -8.15 3.62 6.10
C PRO A 8 -8.06 2.39 5.18
N LEU A 9 -7.08 1.51 5.39
CA LEU A 9 -6.82 0.33 4.57
C LEU A 9 -7.27 -0.99 5.24
N SER A 10 -7.74 -0.97 6.49
CA SER A 10 -8.19 -2.19 7.22
C SER A 10 -9.46 -2.84 6.65
N ARG A 11 -10.13 -2.22 5.66
CA ARG A 11 -11.39 -2.73 5.10
C ARG A 11 -11.15 -3.72 3.97
N TYR A 12 -10.64 -4.90 4.30
CA TYR A 12 -10.32 -5.93 3.31
C TYR A 12 -11.58 -6.45 2.59
N ARG A 13 -11.53 -6.55 1.25
CA ARG A 13 -12.56 -7.19 0.41
C ARG A 13 -12.01 -8.43 -0.27
N GLN A 14 -12.87 -9.40 -0.54
CA GLN A 14 -12.51 -10.59 -1.29
C GLN A 14 -12.09 -10.17 -2.71
N LEU A 15 -10.91 -10.60 -3.15
CA LEU A 15 -10.31 -10.19 -4.43
C LEU A 15 -11.20 -10.56 -5.63
N ALA A 16 -11.83 -11.74 -5.57
CA ALA A 16 -12.81 -12.21 -6.55
C ALA A 16 -13.72 -13.27 -5.88
N PRO A 17 -14.94 -13.54 -6.38
CA PRO A 17 -15.87 -14.52 -5.79
C PRO A 17 -15.26 -15.92 -5.59
N SER A 18 -14.32 -16.31 -6.45
CA SER A 18 -13.59 -17.57 -6.42
C SER A 18 -12.22 -17.50 -5.72
N ALA A 19 -11.76 -16.31 -5.32
CA ALA A 19 -10.46 -16.13 -4.68
C ALA A 19 -10.60 -16.05 -3.16
N SER A 20 -9.87 -16.89 -2.42
CA SER A 20 -9.83 -16.86 -0.94
C SER A 20 -8.93 -15.76 -0.36
N VAL A 21 -8.37 -14.90 -1.20
CA VAL A 21 -7.49 -13.80 -0.80
C VAL A 21 -8.31 -12.54 -0.53
N ARG A 22 -8.05 -11.89 0.60
CA ARG A 22 -8.64 -10.60 0.95
C ARG A 22 -7.60 -9.50 0.76
N VAL A 23 -7.96 -8.43 0.06
CA VAL A 23 -7.07 -7.31 -0.27
C VAL A 23 -7.62 -6.00 0.28
N SER A 24 -6.71 -5.09 0.61
CA SER A 24 -7.06 -3.69 0.90
C SER A 24 -7.73 -3.07 -0.34
N PRO A 25 -8.69 -2.14 -0.18
CA PRO A 25 -9.35 -1.46 -1.29
C PRO A 25 -8.42 -0.54 -2.09
N LEU A 26 -7.24 -0.20 -1.56
CA LEU A 26 -6.21 0.55 -2.27
C LEU A 26 -4.97 -0.32 -2.39
N CYS A 27 -4.40 -0.42 -3.60
CA CYS A 27 -3.14 -1.11 -3.85
C CYS A 27 -2.03 -0.07 -3.99
N LEU A 28 -0.96 -0.18 -3.19
CA LEU A 28 0.24 0.65 -3.36
C LEU A 28 1.10 0.12 -4.52
N GLY A 29 1.16 0.89 -5.61
CA GLY A 29 2.05 0.63 -6.73
C GLY A 29 3.46 1.17 -6.47
N VAL A 30 4.45 0.27 -6.39
CA VAL A 30 5.87 0.58 -6.10
C VAL A 30 6.68 0.86 -7.38
N MET A 31 6.00 1.04 -8.52
CA MET A 31 6.62 1.15 -9.85
C MET A 31 7.61 2.32 -9.97
N THR A 32 7.44 3.38 -9.17
CA THR A 32 8.31 4.56 -9.16
C THR A 32 9.38 4.51 -8.07
N PHE A 33 9.48 3.42 -7.30
CA PHE A 33 10.43 3.33 -6.19
C PHE A 33 11.76 2.77 -6.69
N GLY A 34 12.84 3.44 -6.32
CA GLY A 34 14.20 3.09 -6.73
C GLY A 34 14.64 3.73 -8.05
N GLN A 35 15.89 3.42 -8.43
CA GLN A 35 16.61 4.19 -9.45
C GLN A 35 16.52 3.63 -10.88
N ALA A 36 15.73 2.56 -11.09
CA ALA A 36 15.65 1.90 -12.38
C ALA A 36 15.00 2.77 -13.48
N HIS A 37 14.18 3.76 -13.09
CA HIS A 37 13.47 4.66 -14.01
C HIS A 37 13.55 6.14 -13.59
N GLU A 38 14.67 6.59 -13.01
CA GLU A 38 14.87 7.97 -12.52
C GLU A 38 14.55 9.03 -13.58
N ALA A 39 14.99 8.80 -14.82
CA ALA A 39 14.78 9.76 -15.91
C ALA A 39 13.30 10.00 -16.25
N ARG A 40 12.39 9.10 -15.84
CA ARG A 40 10.96 9.15 -16.16
C ARG A 40 10.09 9.48 -14.96
N PHE A 41 10.51 9.12 -13.75
CA PHE A 41 9.71 9.26 -12.52
C PHE A 41 10.41 10.00 -11.38
N GLY A 42 11.67 10.40 -11.57
CA GLY A 42 12.53 10.93 -10.51
C GLY A 42 13.13 9.82 -9.65
N SER A 43 14.12 10.17 -8.85
CA SER A 43 14.75 9.27 -7.89
C SER A 43 14.03 9.32 -6.55
N ILE A 44 13.41 8.22 -6.12
CA ILE A 44 12.98 8.07 -4.72
C ILE A 44 14.06 7.28 -3.99
N THR A 45 14.63 7.88 -2.94
CA THR A 45 15.63 7.22 -2.11
C THR A 45 15.03 6.01 -1.39
N LYS A 46 15.90 5.05 -1.04
CA LYS A 46 15.51 3.84 -0.31
C LYS A 46 14.84 4.16 1.03
N GLU A 47 15.29 5.20 1.72
CA GLU A 47 14.74 5.65 3.00
C GLU A 47 13.31 6.18 2.84
N THR A 48 13.06 7.04 1.85
CA THR A 48 11.70 7.54 1.57
C THR A 48 10.79 6.41 1.11
N THR A 49 11.30 5.48 0.31
CA THR A 49 10.57 4.25 -0.07
C THR A 49 10.10 3.49 1.16
N PHE A 50 11.00 3.20 2.11
CA PHE A 50 10.62 2.49 3.33
C PHE A 50 9.62 3.28 4.18
N SER A 51 9.79 4.59 4.32
CA SER A 51 8.83 5.42 5.06
C SER A 51 7.42 5.36 4.46
N ILE A 52 7.28 5.33 3.13
CA ILE A 52 5.98 5.18 2.47
C ILE A 52 5.41 3.77 2.67
N LEU A 53 6.24 2.73 2.60
CA LEU A 53 5.84 1.36 2.88
C LEU A 53 5.38 1.18 4.33
N ASP A 54 6.11 1.77 5.28
CA ASP A 54 5.79 1.76 6.70
C ASP A 54 4.47 2.52 6.96
N ALA A 55 4.27 3.67 6.33
CA ALA A 55 3.02 4.42 6.42
C ALA A 55 1.83 3.64 5.84
N TYR A 56 2.03 2.93 4.73
CA TYR A 56 1.02 2.09 4.11
C TYR A 56 0.68 0.87 4.98
N TYR A 57 1.69 0.24 5.61
CA TYR A 57 1.49 -0.84 6.56
C TYR A 57 0.79 -0.36 7.84
N ALA A 58 1.17 0.80 8.37
CA ALA A 58 0.55 1.39 9.56
C ALA A 58 -0.88 1.91 9.30
N ALA A 59 -1.20 2.28 8.06
CA ALA A 59 -2.55 2.60 7.62
C ALA A 59 -3.42 1.35 7.34
N GLY A 60 -2.82 0.16 7.45
CA GLY A 60 -3.35 -1.20 7.22
C GLY A 60 -4.02 -1.82 8.43
#